data_AF-A0A6A6RIP9-F1
#
_entry.id   AF-A0A6A6RIP9-F1
#
_cell.length_a   1.000
_cell.length_b   1.000
_cell.length_c   1.000
_cell.angle_alpha   90.00
_cell.angle_beta   90.00
_cell.angle_gamma   90.00
#
_symmetry.space_group_name_H-M   'P 1'
#
loop_
_entity.id
_entity.type
_entity.pdbx_description
1 polymer ?
#
loop_
_entity_poly.entity_id
_entity_poly.type
_entity_poly.pdbx_seq_one_letter_code
_entity_poly.pdbx_strand_id
1 'polypeptide(L)'
;MAPQGEIPLVATVLGTIGTVFWCIQLVPQIIRNYRTKTTEGLPSAMMFMWSASGVPFGVYSIAQRFNIPLIVQPQCFCILCGVSWAQCMVYGRKWRPMTATIILLSLFAVFAGLQTGLVYAIRPAYARGIEWPVLLVGVIAFLVLIGGYFPIPFELMKRRGRVVGIDFVFLAIDWAGAFFSLMSLAAQSEFDSLFGTLYALCCVIEMSMVVSHLVWRFRTRGIRKRAKEQGKTFDEFDEGIEWQAKGIDLGAKFWKLIGKGGNLDTKDDEEDTTGEEVSTQPKNMVPNAVV
;
A
#
# COMPACT_ATOMS: atom_id res chain seq x y z
N MET A 1 9.65 -19.81 19.80
CA MET A 1 9.36 -20.56 18.54
C MET A 1 10.03 -21.92 18.67
N ALA A 2 9.38 -23.03 18.31
CA ALA A 2 10.05 -24.32 18.35
C ALA A 2 11.17 -24.37 17.28
N PRO A 3 12.33 -25.00 17.56
CA PRO A 3 13.40 -25.12 16.58
C PRO A 3 12.91 -25.98 15.40
N GLN A 4 12.96 -25.41 14.19
CA GLN A 4 12.52 -26.10 12.98
C GLN A 4 13.32 -27.39 12.77
N GLY A 5 12.64 -28.48 12.40
CA GLY A 5 13.26 -29.70 11.89
C GLY A 5 13.90 -29.51 10.51
N GLU A 6 14.05 -30.60 9.72
CA GLU A 6 14.54 -30.48 8.34
C GLU A 6 13.58 -29.63 7.49
N ILE A 7 14.05 -28.45 7.05
CA ILE A 7 13.30 -27.58 6.16
C ILE A 7 13.17 -28.29 4.79
N PRO A 8 11.94 -28.53 4.29
CA PRO A 8 11.77 -29.17 2.99
C PRO A 8 12.43 -28.35 1.88
N LEU A 9 13.11 -29.01 0.94
CA LEU A 9 13.78 -28.36 -0.19
C LEU A 9 12.85 -27.39 -0.94
N VAL A 10 11.58 -27.78 -1.08
CA VAL A 10 10.55 -26.97 -1.72
C VAL A 10 10.35 -25.63 -1.00
N ALA A 11 10.30 -25.62 0.33
CA ALA A 11 10.19 -24.39 1.11
C ALA A 11 11.41 -23.49 0.88
N THR A 12 12.63 -24.04 0.90
CA THR A 12 13.85 -23.27 0.64
C THR A 12 13.86 -22.64 -0.76
N VAL A 13 13.47 -23.39 -1.79
CA VAL A 13 13.42 -22.90 -3.18
C VAL A 13 12.39 -21.77 -3.32
N LEU A 14 11.15 -22.00 -2.84
CA LEU A 14 10.09 -21.00 -2.89
C LEU A 14 10.47 -19.72 -2.12
N GLY A 15 11.06 -19.87 -0.93
CA GLY A 15 11.49 -18.74 -0.10
C GLY A 15 12.61 -17.95 -0.74
N THR A 16 13.53 -18.63 -1.44
CA THR A 16 14.62 -17.98 -2.18
C THR A 16 14.08 -17.20 -3.36
N ILE A 17 13.14 -17.76 -4.13
CA ILE A 17 12.47 -17.05 -5.24
C ILE A 17 11.77 -15.79 -4.72
N GLY A 18 10.97 -15.93 -3.65
CA GLY A 18 10.29 -14.79 -3.03
C GLY A 18 11.26 -13.70 -2.57
N THR A 19 12.35 -14.10 -1.93
CA THR A 19 13.42 -13.20 -1.49
C THR A 19 14.06 -12.45 -2.65
N VAL A 20 14.37 -13.14 -3.76
CA VAL A 20 14.97 -12.50 -4.94
C VAL A 20 14.04 -11.45 -5.53
N PHE A 21 12.75 -11.75 -5.67
CA PHE A 21 11.78 -10.77 -6.16
C PHE A 21 11.74 -9.53 -5.27
N TRP A 22 11.70 -9.69 -3.95
CA TRP A 22 11.77 -8.57 -3.00
C TRP A 22 13.12 -7.88 -2.88
N CYS A 23 14.20 -8.41 -3.45
CA CYS A 23 15.43 -7.65 -3.56
C CYS A 23 15.43 -6.69 -4.76
N ILE A 24 14.51 -6.86 -5.72
CA ILE A 24 14.51 -6.11 -6.99
C ILE A 24 13.17 -5.45 -7.34
N GLN A 25 12.10 -5.74 -6.60
CA GLN A 25 10.73 -5.29 -6.88
C GLN A 25 10.58 -3.80 -7.17
N LEU A 26 11.29 -2.91 -6.47
CA LEU A 26 11.18 -1.45 -6.63
C LEU A 26 12.02 -0.92 -7.80
N VAL A 27 12.91 -1.72 -8.38
CA VAL A 27 13.78 -1.28 -9.49
C VAL A 27 12.99 -0.74 -10.69
N PRO A 28 11.92 -1.40 -11.19
CA PRO A 28 11.09 -0.85 -12.26
C PRO A 28 10.46 0.49 -11.90
N GLN A 29 9.98 0.66 -10.65
CA GLN A 29 9.42 1.93 -10.19
C GLN A 29 10.47 3.04 -10.18
N ILE A 30 11.67 2.76 -9.67
CA ILE A 30 12.78 3.71 -9.61
C ILE A 30 13.20 4.14 -11.02
N ILE A 31 13.29 3.18 -11.95
CA ILE A 31 13.60 3.44 -13.36
C ILE A 31 12.50 4.28 -14.00
N ARG A 32 11.22 3.95 -13.77
CA ARG A 32 10.08 4.73 -14.28
C ARG A 32 10.14 6.16 -13.77
N ASN A 33 10.29 6.37 -12.46
CA ASN A 33 10.40 7.71 -11.86
C ASN A 33 11.55 8.51 -12.50
N TYR A 34 12.69 7.87 -12.73
CA TYR A 34 13.83 8.49 -13.39
C TYR A 34 13.55 8.82 -14.87
N ARG A 35 12.85 7.96 -15.61
CA ARG A 35 12.54 8.20 -17.03
C ARG A 35 11.47 9.26 -17.23
N THR A 36 10.42 9.24 -16.43
CA THR A 36 9.28 10.17 -16.56
C THR A 36 9.54 11.50 -15.85
N LYS A 37 10.53 11.57 -14.95
CA LYS A 37 10.83 12.74 -14.10
C LYS A 37 9.62 13.25 -13.32
N THR A 38 8.65 12.37 -13.07
CA THR A 38 7.45 12.64 -12.28
C THR A 38 7.18 11.46 -11.35
N THR A 39 6.73 11.79 -10.15
CA THR A 39 6.28 10.85 -9.11
C THR A 39 4.82 11.09 -8.74
N GLU A 40 4.06 11.70 -9.65
CA GLU A 40 2.65 11.97 -9.43
C GLU A 40 1.86 10.69 -9.16
N GLY A 41 1.12 10.66 -8.04
CA GLY A 41 0.36 9.50 -7.60
C GLY A 41 1.15 8.48 -6.79
N LEU A 42 2.49 8.57 -6.73
CA LEU A 42 3.29 7.72 -5.86
C LEU A 42 3.30 8.27 -4.43
N PRO A 43 2.75 7.56 -3.43
CA PRO A 43 2.68 8.10 -2.07
C PRO A 43 4.06 8.17 -1.41
N SER A 44 4.58 9.37 -1.21
CA SER A 44 5.89 9.57 -0.57
C SER A 44 5.93 9.04 0.87
N ALA A 45 4.84 9.19 1.63
CA ALA A 45 4.74 8.67 2.99
C ALA A 45 4.86 7.13 3.04
N MET A 46 4.28 6.42 2.06
CA MET A 46 4.41 4.97 1.92
C MET A 46 5.88 4.57 1.72
N MET A 47 6.57 5.20 0.76
CA MET A 47 7.99 4.92 0.50
C MET A 47 8.87 5.16 1.74
N PHE A 48 8.58 6.21 2.51
CA PHE A 48 9.29 6.49 3.75
C PHE A 48 9.04 5.43 4.82
N MET A 49 7.76 5.11 5.09
CA MET A 49 7.38 4.11 6.09
C MET A 49 7.95 2.73 5.75
N TRP A 50 7.91 2.32 4.48
CA TRP A 50 8.53 1.08 4.03
C TRP A 50 10.05 1.07 4.22
N SER A 51 10.73 2.17 3.88
CA SER A 51 12.17 2.30 4.16
C SER A 51 12.47 2.18 5.66
N ALA A 52 11.70 2.87 6.50
CA ALA A 52 11.83 2.82 7.95
C ALA A 52 11.54 1.42 8.53
N SER A 53 10.61 0.66 7.96
CA SER A 53 10.32 -0.72 8.38
C SER A 53 11.50 -1.68 8.17
N GLY A 54 12.42 -1.35 7.25
CA GLY A 54 13.62 -2.13 7.00
C GLY A 54 14.55 -2.23 8.22
N VAL A 55 14.55 -1.22 9.10
CA VAL A 55 15.35 -1.23 10.34
C VAL A 55 14.89 -2.35 11.29
N PRO A 56 13.63 -2.36 11.78
CA PRO A 56 13.19 -3.44 12.67
C PRO A 56 13.16 -4.82 11.98
N PHE A 57 12.87 -4.92 10.67
CA PHE A 57 13.05 -6.21 9.95
C PHE A 57 14.52 -6.67 9.91
N GLY A 58 15.45 -5.75 9.73
CA GLY A 58 16.89 -6.02 9.80
C GLY A 58 17.33 -6.48 11.18
N VAL A 59 16.86 -5.81 12.24
CA VAL A 59 17.13 -6.22 13.62
C VAL A 59 16.59 -7.62 13.87
N TYR A 60 15.34 -7.88 13.48
CA TYR A 60 14.68 -9.16 13.65
C TYR A 60 15.45 -10.30 12.97
N SER A 61 15.77 -10.14 11.67
CA SER A 61 16.49 -11.15 10.88
C SER A 61 17.91 -11.43 11.39
N ILE A 62 18.65 -10.40 11.82
CA ILE A 62 20.00 -10.54 12.37
C ILE A 62 19.96 -11.18 13.77
N ALA A 63 19.04 -10.75 14.64
CA ALA A 63 18.93 -11.27 16.00
C ALA A 63 18.60 -12.77 16.02
N GLN A 64 17.69 -13.21 15.13
CA GLN A 64 17.33 -14.62 14.98
C GLN A 64 18.33 -15.44 14.16
N ARG A 65 19.38 -14.81 13.60
CA ARG A 65 20.41 -15.47 12.78
C ARG A 65 19.82 -16.23 11.60
N PHE A 66 18.91 -15.59 10.87
CA PHE A 66 18.38 -16.15 9.64
C PHE A 66 19.47 -16.36 8.59
N ASN A 67 19.13 -17.13 7.54
CA ASN A 67 20.03 -17.31 6.42
C ASN A 67 20.38 -15.96 5.75
N ILE A 68 21.50 -15.93 5.03
CA ILE A 68 22.03 -14.71 4.42
C ILE A 68 20.98 -13.99 3.54
N PRO A 69 20.19 -14.69 2.68
CA PRO A 69 19.15 -14.03 1.88
C PRO A 69 18.13 -13.25 2.72
N LEU A 70 17.64 -13.82 3.81
CA LEU A 70 16.65 -13.16 4.69
C LEU A 70 17.23 -12.01 5.52
N ILE A 71 18.55 -11.97 5.72
CA ILE A 71 19.23 -10.82 6.31
C ILE A 71 19.41 -9.69 5.28
N VAL A 72 19.74 -10.04 4.03
CA VAL A 72 19.99 -9.07 2.95
C VAL A 72 18.70 -8.42 2.46
N GLN A 73 17.59 -9.17 2.40
CA GLN A 73 16.32 -8.70 1.83
C GLN A 73 15.77 -7.43 2.48
N PRO A 74 15.65 -7.30 3.82
CA PRO A 74 15.25 -6.06 4.46
C PRO A 74 16.16 -4.87 4.14
N GLN A 75 17.45 -5.11 3.92
CA GLN A 75 18.42 -4.06 3.58
C GLN A 75 18.20 -3.56 2.15
N CYS A 76 18.02 -4.48 1.20
CA CYS A 76 17.65 -4.13 -0.17
C CYS A 76 16.34 -3.35 -0.21
N PHE A 77 15.30 -3.84 0.49
CA PHE A 77 14.02 -3.16 0.59
C PHE A 77 14.15 -1.75 1.19
N CYS A 78 14.84 -1.62 2.31
CA CYS A 78 15.11 -0.34 2.98
C CYS A 78 15.72 0.69 2.01
N ILE A 79 16.76 0.27 1.29
CA ILE A 79 17.51 1.13 0.37
C ILE A 79 16.63 1.52 -0.82
N LEU A 80 15.97 0.56 -1.47
CA LEU A 80 15.14 0.82 -2.65
C LEU A 80 13.97 1.75 -2.32
N CYS A 81 13.31 1.55 -1.17
CA CYS A 81 12.25 2.43 -0.70
C CYS A 81 12.78 3.84 -0.39
N GLY A 82 13.95 3.95 0.24
CA GLY A 82 14.58 5.23 0.52
C GLY A 82 14.96 5.99 -0.74
N VAL A 83 15.50 5.31 -1.76
CA VAL A 83 15.79 5.90 -3.07
C VAL A 83 14.51 6.39 -3.75
N SER A 84 13.46 5.58 -3.77
CA SER A 84 12.15 5.97 -4.32
C SER A 84 11.55 7.15 -3.56
N TRP A 85 11.67 7.19 -2.23
CA TRP A 85 11.28 8.34 -1.41
C TRP A 85 12.05 9.62 -1.79
N ALA A 86 13.37 9.53 -1.98
CA ALA A 86 14.17 10.66 -2.43
C ALA A 86 13.76 11.13 -3.84
N GLN A 87 13.41 10.21 -4.74
CA GLN A 87 12.82 10.56 -6.04
C GLN A 87 11.48 11.31 -5.89
N CYS A 88 10.66 10.96 -4.90
CA CYS A 88 9.45 11.74 -4.59
C CYS A 88 9.77 13.17 -4.14
N MET A 89 10.83 13.37 -3.35
CA MET A 89 11.27 14.71 -2.95
C MET A 89 11.78 15.54 -4.14
N VAL A 90 12.60 14.93 -5.00
CA VAL A 90 13.19 15.61 -6.16
C VAL A 90 12.15 15.89 -7.25
N TYR A 91 11.42 14.86 -7.69
CA TYR A 91 10.51 15.00 -8.84
C TYR A 91 9.13 15.54 -8.47
N GLY A 92 8.64 15.22 -7.28
CA GLY A 92 7.34 15.66 -6.78
C GLY A 92 7.39 17.02 -6.11
N ARG A 93 8.25 17.20 -5.11
CA ARG A 93 8.39 18.46 -4.35
C ARG A 93 9.42 19.43 -4.91
N LYS A 94 10.07 19.10 -6.03
CA LYS A 94 11.07 19.94 -6.72
C LYS A 94 12.27 20.31 -5.83
N TRP A 95 12.63 19.45 -4.90
CA TRP A 95 13.83 19.64 -4.09
C TRP A 95 15.09 19.55 -4.95
N ARG A 96 16.15 20.26 -4.55
CA ARG A 96 17.47 20.12 -5.17
C ARG A 96 17.97 18.68 -4.97
N PRO A 97 18.45 17.98 -6.02
CA PRO A 97 18.90 16.60 -5.92
C PRO A 97 19.95 16.38 -4.81
N MET A 98 20.90 17.31 -4.67
CA MET A 98 21.91 17.23 -3.62
C MET A 98 21.31 17.26 -2.20
N THR A 99 20.32 18.12 -1.95
CA THR A 99 19.64 18.18 -0.65
C THR A 99 18.91 16.87 -0.35
N ALA A 100 18.20 16.31 -1.33
CA ALA A 100 17.52 15.03 -1.17
C ALA A 100 18.51 13.88 -0.93
N THR A 101 19.64 13.85 -1.65
CA THR A 101 20.70 12.84 -1.47
C THR A 101 21.35 12.94 -0.10
N ILE A 102 21.70 14.14 0.36
CA ILE A 102 22.31 14.33 1.70
C ILE A 102 21.34 13.86 2.78
N ILE A 103 20.06 14.25 2.70
CA ILE A 103 19.05 13.82 3.68
C ILE A 103 18.87 12.30 3.64
N LEU A 104 18.86 11.69 2.46
CA LEU A 104 18.76 10.23 2.31
C LEU A 104 19.96 9.52 2.96
N LEU A 105 21.19 9.98 2.70
CA LEU A 105 22.40 9.39 3.27
C LEU A 105 22.43 9.55 4.80
N SER A 106 22.05 10.72 5.31
CA SER A 106 21.90 10.95 6.76
C SER A 106 20.85 10.03 7.37
N LEU A 107 19.72 9.83 6.69
CA LEU A 107 18.67 8.91 7.13
C LEU A 107 19.19 7.46 7.19
N PHE A 108 19.92 7.01 6.17
CA PHE A 108 20.52 5.67 6.17
C PHE A 108 21.59 5.50 7.24
N ALA A 109 22.38 6.53 7.55
CA ALA A 109 23.32 6.50 8.67
C ALA A 109 22.58 6.32 10.01
N VAL A 110 21.47 7.04 10.21
CA VAL A 110 20.61 6.88 11.39
C VAL A 110 20.00 5.48 11.44
N PHE A 111 19.47 4.98 10.33
CA PHE A 111 18.89 3.63 10.24
C PHE A 111 19.92 2.55 10.56
N ALA A 112 21.13 2.64 10.02
CA ALA A 112 22.23 1.73 10.32
C ALA A 112 22.63 1.79 11.80
N GLY A 113 22.72 2.99 12.38
CA GLY A 113 23.01 3.18 13.80
C GLY A 113 21.94 2.58 14.72
N LEU A 114 20.67 2.84 14.42
CA LEU A 114 19.53 2.29 15.16
C LEU A 114 19.48 0.76 15.05
N GLN A 115 19.61 0.22 13.84
CA GLN A 115 19.63 -1.23 13.62
C GLN A 115 20.77 -1.87 14.41
N THR A 116 21.98 -1.32 14.31
CA THR A 116 23.16 -1.85 15.01
C THR A 116 22.97 -1.80 16.52
N GLY A 117 22.56 -0.65 17.06
CA GLY A 117 22.30 -0.49 18.50
C GLY A 117 21.26 -1.47 19.02
N LEU A 118 20.14 -1.63 18.32
CA LEU A 118 19.08 -2.57 18.70
C LEU A 118 19.53 -4.03 18.61
N VAL A 119 20.31 -4.40 17.57
CA VAL A 119 20.88 -5.75 17.47
C VAL A 119 21.78 -6.05 18.67
N TYR A 120 22.70 -5.15 19.01
CA TYR A 120 23.58 -5.35 20.17
C TYR A 120 22.82 -5.37 21.51
N ALA A 121 21.72 -4.62 21.63
CA ALA A 121 20.89 -4.62 22.82
C ALA A 121 20.07 -5.91 22.99
N ILE A 122 19.48 -6.43 21.90
CA ILE A 122 18.51 -7.52 21.94
C ILE A 122 19.16 -8.89 21.84
N ARG A 123 20.22 -9.03 21.03
CA ARG A 123 20.86 -10.32 20.74
C ARG A 123 21.35 -11.07 22.00
N PRO A 124 21.95 -10.42 23.02
CA PRO A 124 22.34 -11.10 24.25
C PRO A 124 21.15 -11.63 25.05
N ALA A 125 20.03 -10.91 25.08
CA ALA A 125 18.81 -11.35 25.74
C ALA A 125 18.20 -12.56 25.01
N TYR A 126 18.16 -12.51 23.68
CA TYR A 126 17.70 -13.62 22.85
C TYR A 126 18.57 -14.88 23.03
N ALA A 127 19.89 -14.72 23.11
CA ALA A 127 20.81 -15.82 23.38
C ALA A 127 20.61 -16.48 24.76
N ARG A 128 19.98 -15.78 25.72
CA ARG A 128 19.57 -16.32 27.02
C ARG A 128 18.15 -16.90 27.02
N GLY A 129 17.54 -17.07 25.85
CA GLY A 129 16.17 -17.62 25.70
C GLY A 129 15.05 -16.61 25.91
N ILE A 130 15.35 -15.31 26.03
CA ILE A 130 14.33 -14.27 26.17
C ILE A 130 13.87 -13.82 24.77
N GLU A 131 12.77 -14.38 24.28
CA GLU A 131 12.29 -14.17 22.90
C GLU A 131 11.48 -12.87 22.69
N TRP A 132 10.80 -12.36 23.72
CA TRP A 132 9.85 -11.24 23.58
C TRP A 132 10.41 -9.94 22.96
N PRO A 133 11.68 -9.51 23.20
CA PRO A 133 12.17 -8.27 22.61
C PRO A 133 12.33 -8.38 21.09
N VAL A 134 12.76 -9.55 20.61
CA VAL A 134 12.86 -9.83 19.17
C VAL A 134 11.46 -9.84 18.55
N LEU A 135 10.51 -10.52 19.20
CA LEU A 135 9.12 -10.56 18.73
C LEU A 135 8.50 -9.15 18.65
N LEU A 136 8.71 -8.33 19.68
CA LEU A 136 8.23 -6.94 19.70
C LEU A 136 8.76 -6.14 18.51
N VAL A 137 10.06 -6.25 18.21
CA VAL A 137 10.66 -5.58 17.05
C VAL A 137 10.05 -6.09 15.74
N GLY A 138 9.79 -7.40 15.61
CA GLY A 138 9.10 -7.97 14.46
C GLY A 138 7.67 -7.42 14.29
N VAL A 139 6.92 -7.30 15.38
CA VAL A 139 5.57 -6.69 15.38
C VAL A 139 5.62 -5.22 14.98
N ILE A 140 6.58 -4.46 15.50
CA ILE A 140 6.79 -3.05 15.09
C ILE A 140 7.09 -2.97 13.58
N ALA A 141 7.95 -3.85 13.07
CA ALA A 141 8.26 -3.89 11.63
C ALA A 141 7.00 -4.10 10.79
N PHE A 142 6.19 -5.09 11.19
CA PHE A 142 4.92 -5.39 10.54
C PHE A 142 3.95 -4.20 10.58
N LEU A 143 3.77 -3.56 11.74
CA LEU A 143 2.87 -2.41 11.87
C LEU A 143 3.31 -1.21 11.02
N VAL A 144 4.62 -0.92 10.96
CA VAL A 144 5.16 0.16 10.13
C VAL A 144 4.98 -0.14 8.64
N LEU A 145 5.21 -1.40 8.22
CA LEU A 145 5.00 -1.84 6.84
C LEU A 145 3.53 -1.68 6.41
N ILE A 146 2.60 -2.20 7.20
CA ILE A 146 1.15 -2.11 6.94
C ILE A 146 0.67 -0.66 7.03
N GLY A 147 1.18 0.12 7.98
CA GLY A 147 0.94 1.57 8.05
C GLY A 147 1.33 2.29 6.76
N GLY A 148 2.38 1.81 6.07
CA GLY A 148 2.77 2.26 4.74
C GLY A 148 1.64 2.19 3.70
N TYR A 149 0.78 1.19 3.79
CA TYR A 149 -0.37 1.01 2.89
C TYR A 149 -1.56 1.91 3.22
N PHE A 150 -1.60 2.54 4.40
CA PHE A 150 -2.73 3.34 4.86
C PHE A 150 -3.17 4.44 3.88
N PRO A 151 -2.28 5.18 3.18
CA PRO A 151 -2.69 6.20 2.21
C PRO A 151 -3.36 5.64 0.94
N ILE A 152 -3.16 4.36 0.61
CA ILE A 152 -3.56 3.78 -0.67
C ILE A 152 -5.09 3.75 -0.87
N PRO A 153 -5.90 3.24 0.09
CA PRO A 153 -7.36 3.30 -0.04
C PRO A 153 -7.89 4.71 -0.30
N PHE A 154 -7.33 5.73 0.36
CA PHE A 154 -7.77 7.13 0.19
C PHE A 154 -7.43 7.68 -1.20
N GLU A 155 -6.22 7.42 -1.71
CA GLU A 155 -5.85 7.78 -3.08
C GLU A 155 -6.72 7.08 -4.13
N LEU A 156 -6.99 5.79 -3.93
CA LEU A 156 -7.89 5.02 -4.79
C LEU A 156 -9.31 5.58 -4.78
N MET A 157 -9.86 5.91 -3.61
CA MET A 157 -11.19 6.52 -3.50
C MET A 157 -11.24 7.88 -4.20
N LYS A 158 -10.23 8.74 -3.96
CA LYS A 158 -10.10 10.05 -4.62
C LYS A 158 -10.05 9.94 -6.14
N ARG A 159 -9.36 8.92 -6.66
CA ARG A 159 -9.17 8.69 -8.10
C ARG A 159 -10.19 7.73 -8.70
N ARG A 160 -11.32 7.50 -8.02
CA ARG A 160 -12.42 6.61 -8.47
C ARG A 160 -11.93 5.21 -8.86
N GLY A 161 -10.99 4.66 -8.11
CA GLY A 161 -10.41 3.33 -8.28
C GLY A 161 -9.20 3.25 -9.21
N ARG A 162 -8.77 4.37 -9.81
CA ARG A 162 -7.59 4.41 -10.67
C ARG A 162 -6.31 4.46 -9.83
N VAL A 163 -5.50 3.41 -9.93
CA VAL A 163 -4.09 3.45 -9.48
C VAL A 163 -3.29 4.37 -10.40
N VAL A 164 -2.66 5.41 -9.85
CA VAL A 164 -1.79 6.37 -10.54
C VAL A 164 -0.44 6.41 -9.83
N GLY A 165 0.65 6.63 -10.56
CA GLY A 165 2.00 6.76 -9.97
C GLY A 165 2.69 5.44 -9.63
N ILE A 166 1.94 4.42 -9.25
CA ILE A 166 2.47 3.07 -9.00
C ILE A 166 2.68 2.34 -10.34
N ASP A 167 3.80 1.64 -10.44
CA ASP A 167 4.18 0.82 -11.58
C ASP A 167 3.68 -0.62 -11.45
N PHE A 168 3.00 -1.11 -12.50
CA PHE A 168 2.40 -2.43 -12.49
C PHE A 168 3.43 -3.55 -12.61
N VAL A 169 4.62 -3.29 -13.13
CA VAL A 169 5.71 -4.28 -13.12
C VAL A 169 6.28 -4.39 -11.71
N PHE A 170 6.50 -3.25 -11.04
CA PHE A 170 6.82 -3.26 -9.60
C PHE A 170 5.77 -4.04 -8.80
N LEU A 171 4.49 -3.70 -8.96
CA LEU A 171 3.41 -4.33 -8.21
C LEU A 171 3.33 -5.85 -8.46
N ALA A 172 3.60 -6.31 -9.69
CA ALA A 172 3.62 -7.73 -10.00
C ALA A 172 4.82 -8.47 -9.37
N ILE A 173 6.01 -7.85 -9.35
CA ILE A 173 7.19 -8.44 -8.73
C ILE A 173 7.02 -8.47 -7.20
N ASP A 174 6.49 -7.40 -6.61
CA ASP A 174 6.22 -7.33 -5.17
C ASP A 174 5.25 -8.42 -4.74
N TRP A 175 4.17 -8.59 -5.51
CA TRP A 175 3.18 -9.63 -5.29
C TRP A 175 3.76 -11.03 -5.43
N ALA A 176 4.59 -11.26 -6.44
CA ALA A 176 5.30 -12.53 -6.61
C ALA A 176 6.21 -12.82 -5.41
N GLY A 177 6.92 -11.80 -4.90
CA GLY A 177 7.72 -11.89 -3.69
C GLY A 177 6.91 -12.37 -2.48
N ALA A 178 5.76 -11.72 -2.23
CA ALA A 178 4.85 -12.07 -1.14
C ALA A 178 4.25 -13.47 -1.32
N PHE A 179 3.79 -13.79 -2.52
CA PHE A 179 3.16 -15.08 -2.85
C PHE A 179 4.13 -16.25 -2.67
N PHE A 180 5.33 -16.19 -3.26
CA PHE A 180 6.30 -17.27 -3.14
C PHE A 180 6.82 -17.42 -1.69
N SER A 181 6.93 -16.33 -0.94
CA SER A 181 7.28 -16.38 0.49
C SER A 181 6.16 -17.01 1.34
N LEU A 182 4.89 -16.76 1.02
CA LEU A 182 3.76 -17.43 1.65
C LEU A 182 3.73 -18.93 1.33
N MET A 183 3.97 -19.30 0.07
CA MET A 183 4.03 -20.71 -0.34
C MET A 183 5.21 -21.46 0.29
N SER A 184 6.35 -20.78 0.46
CA SER A 184 7.48 -21.31 1.25
C SER A 184 7.05 -21.68 2.65
N LEU A 185 6.33 -20.78 3.33
CA LEU A 185 5.88 -21.02 4.68
C LEU A 185 4.81 -22.12 4.76
N ALA A 186 3.90 -22.17 3.79
CA ALA A 186 2.90 -23.24 3.68
C ALA A 186 3.55 -24.62 3.44
N ALA A 187 4.75 -24.65 2.85
CA ALA A 187 5.52 -25.87 2.62
C ALA A 187 6.43 -26.24 3.81
N GLN A 188 6.53 -25.42 4.86
CA GLN A 188 7.26 -25.75 6.07
C GLN A 188 6.44 -26.66 6.99
N SER A 189 7.11 -27.44 7.84
CA SER A 189 6.46 -28.30 8.84
C SER A 189 5.77 -27.52 9.96
N GLU A 190 6.29 -26.32 10.27
CA GLU A 190 5.72 -25.39 11.24
C GLU A 190 5.37 -24.08 10.55
N PHE A 191 4.15 -23.59 10.79
CA PHE A 191 3.66 -22.36 10.19
C PHE A 191 3.89 -21.15 11.11
N ASP A 192 4.74 -20.23 10.69
CA ASP A 192 4.94 -18.94 11.37
C ASP A 192 3.77 -18.00 11.09
N SER A 193 2.83 -17.92 12.02
CA SER A 193 1.62 -17.11 11.86
C SER A 193 1.90 -15.62 11.64
N LEU A 194 3.00 -15.07 12.17
CA LEU A 194 3.32 -13.65 12.03
C LEU A 194 3.72 -13.34 10.57
N PHE A 195 4.69 -14.08 10.02
CA PHE A 195 5.10 -13.90 8.63
C PHE A 195 4.04 -14.36 7.64
N GLY A 196 3.33 -15.44 7.94
CA GLY A 196 2.21 -15.90 7.10
C GLY A 196 1.12 -14.85 6.96
N THR A 197 0.75 -14.19 8.07
CA THR A 197 -0.22 -13.08 8.06
C THR A 197 0.32 -11.89 7.27
N LEU A 198 1.60 -11.54 7.46
CA LEU A 198 2.25 -10.47 6.72
C LEU A 198 2.18 -10.68 5.21
N TYR A 199 2.61 -11.86 4.74
CA TYR A 199 2.65 -12.19 3.32
C TYR A 199 1.24 -12.26 2.70
N ALA A 200 0.28 -12.83 3.41
CA ALA A 200 -1.11 -12.88 2.99
C ALA A 200 -1.72 -11.48 2.86
N LEU A 201 -1.49 -10.60 3.83
CA LEU A 201 -1.98 -9.22 3.78
C LEU A 201 -1.38 -8.42 2.63
N CYS A 202 -0.06 -8.52 2.39
CA CYS A 202 0.58 -7.92 1.22
C CYS A 202 -0.10 -8.40 -0.07
N CYS A 203 -0.26 -9.72 -0.25
CA CYS A 203 -0.94 -10.29 -1.42
C CYS A 203 -2.36 -9.72 -1.61
N VAL A 204 -3.15 -9.65 -0.53
CA VAL A 204 -4.54 -9.17 -0.58
C VAL A 204 -4.60 -7.68 -0.91
N ILE A 205 -3.79 -6.85 -0.24
CA ILE A 205 -3.78 -5.40 -0.47
C ILE A 205 -3.35 -5.11 -1.90
N GLU A 206 -2.30 -5.78 -2.39
CA GLU A 206 -1.80 -5.58 -3.75
C GLU A 206 -2.80 -6.05 -4.82
N MET A 207 -3.45 -7.19 -4.61
CA MET A 207 -4.53 -7.64 -5.48
C MET A 207 -5.72 -6.68 -5.46
N SER A 208 -6.04 -6.07 -4.33
CA SER A 208 -7.10 -5.05 -4.25
C SER A 208 -6.79 -3.83 -5.13
N MET A 209 -5.51 -3.41 -5.21
CA MET A 209 -5.07 -2.33 -6.09
C MET A 209 -5.22 -2.72 -7.56
N VAL A 210 -4.80 -3.93 -7.95
CA VAL A 210 -4.95 -4.45 -9.32
C VAL A 210 -6.42 -4.52 -9.72
N VAL A 211 -7.25 -5.14 -8.88
CA VAL A 211 -8.70 -5.28 -9.12
C VAL A 211 -9.35 -3.90 -9.25
N SER A 212 -9.04 -2.96 -8.35
CA SER A 212 -9.56 -1.61 -8.42
C SER A 212 -9.21 -0.92 -9.75
N HIS A 213 -7.96 -1.04 -10.21
CA HIS A 213 -7.54 -0.46 -11.48
C HIS A 213 -8.20 -1.13 -12.68
N LEU A 214 -8.38 -2.46 -12.67
CA LEU A 214 -9.09 -3.19 -13.72
C LEU A 214 -10.57 -2.78 -13.80
N VAL A 215 -11.24 -2.65 -12.65
CA VAL A 215 -12.62 -2.14 -12.56
C VAL A 215 -12.72 -0.71 -13.09
N TRP A 216 -11.74 0.15 -12.79
CA TRP A 216 -11.65 1.48 -13.40
C TRP A 216 -11.50 1.40 -14.93
N ARG A 217 -10.56 0.59 -15.42
CA ARG A 217 -10.28 0.42 -16.85
C ARG A 217 -11.48 -0.12 -17.63
N PHE A 218 -12.27 -1.00 -17.01
CA PHE A 218 -13.51 -1.50 -17.60
C PHE A 218 -14.57 -0.41 -17.70
N ARG A 219 -14.83 0.33 -16.61
CA ARG A 219 -15.83 1.41 -16.57
C ARG A 219 -15.50 2.58 -17.49
N THR A 220 -14.22 2.89 -17.68
CA THR A 220 -13.76 4.00 -18.54
C THR A 220 -13.42 3.56 -19.96
N ARG A 221 -13.68 2.30 -20.35
CA ARG A 221 -13.33 1.76 -21.67
C ARG A 221 -13.89 2.60 -22.82
N GLY A 222 -15.16 3.03 -22.71
CA GLY A 222 -15.82 3.85 -23.73
C GLY A 222 -15.19 5.24 -23.86
N ILE A 223 -15.00 5.93 -22.72
CA ILE A 223 -14.39 7.26 -22.64
C ILE A 223 -12.95 7.22 -23.19
N ARG A 224 -12.17 6.22 -22.79
CA ARG A 224 -10.80 6.02 -23.27
C ARG A 224 -10.72 5.73 -24.76
N LYS A 225 -11.71 5.03 -25.33
CA LYS A 225 -11.77 4.77 -26.77
C LYS A 225 -11.96 6.09 -27.53
N ARG A 226 -12.92 6.92 -27.09
CA ARG A 226 -13.16 8.26 -27.65
C ARG A 226 -11.98 9.20 -27.48
N ALA A 227 -11.32 9.20 -26.31
CA ALA A 227 -10.12 9.98 -26.07
C ALA A 227 -9.01 9.61 -27.07
N LYS A 228 -8.78 8.30 -27.28
CA LYS A 228 -7.79 7.80 -28.25
C LYS A 228 -8.15 8.16 -29.69
N GLU A 229 -9.43 8.13 -30.06
CA GLU A 229 -9.91 8.58 -31.39
C GLU A 229 -9.60 10.06 -31.64
N GLN A 230 -9.53 10.88 -30.59
CA GLN A 230 -9.16 12.29 -30.65
C GLN A 230 -7.65 12.54 -30.41
N GLY A 231 -6.84 11.49 -30.30
CA GLY A 231 -5.41 11.61 -30.01
C GLY A 231 -5.07 12.15 -28.60
N LYS A 232 -6.06 12.20 -27.70
CA LYS A 232 -5.92 12.68 -26.33
C LYS A 232 -5.80 11.53 -25.34
N THR A 233 -5.12 11.77 -24.22
CA THR A 233 -5.15 10.84 -23.07
C THR A 233 -6.44 11.00 -22.26
N PHE A 234 -6.70 10.05 -21.34
CA PHE A 234 -7.87 10.14 -20.46
C PHE A 234 -7.88 11.41 -19.61
N ASP A 235 -6.71 11.88 -19.21
CA ASP A 235 -6.54 13.06 -18.36
C ASP A 235 -6.63 14.38 -19.16
N GLU A 236 -6.57 14.34 -20.49
CA GLU A 236 -6.68 15.50 -21.40
C GLU A 236 -8.04 15.59 -22.10
N PHE A 237 -8.88 14.57 -21.96
CA PHE A 237 -10.18 14.48 -22.61
C PHE A 237 -11.27 14.98 -21.66
N ASP A 238 -12.09 15.93 -22.11
CA ASP A 238 -13.09 16.63 -21.27
C ASP A 238 -14.03 15.67 -20.54
N GLU A 239 -14.53 14.64 -21.23
CA GLU A 239 -15.40 13.62 -20.64
C GLU A 239 -14.67 12.77 -19.57
N GLY A 240 -13.35 12.58 -19.72
CA GLY A 240 -12.49 11.92 -18.72
C GLY A 240 -12.28 12.80 -17.48
N ILE A 241 -12.06 14.10 -17.69
CA ILE A 241 -11.92 15.10 -16.63
C ILE A 241 -13.23 15.21 -15.84
N GLU A 242 -14.37 15.37 -16.52
CA GLU A 242 -15.69 15.40 -15.88
C GLU A 242 -15.99 14.10 -15.12
N TRP A 243 -15.67 12.95 -15.72
CA TRP A 243 -15.85 11.67 -15.05
C TRP A 243 -15.01 11.58 -13.78
N GLN A 244 -13.79 12.12 -13.77
CA GLN A 244 -12.97 12.13 -12.57
C GLN A 244 -13.47 13.16 -11.54
N ALA A 245 -13.98 14.31 -11.99
CA ALA A 245 -14.52 15.38 -11.15
C ALA A 245 -15.79 14.99 -10.39
N LYS A 246 -16.63 14.11 -10.95
CA LYS A 246 -17.89 13.67 -10.30
C LYS A 246 -17.72 12.97 -8.94
N GLY A 247 -16.50 12.67 -8.46
CA GLY A 247 -16.20 12.14 -7.09
C GLY A 247 -16.83 10.78 -6.74
N ILE A 248 -16.43 10.06 -5.68
CA ILE A 248 -17.25 8.91 -5.24
C ILE A 248 -18.28 9.43 -4.26
N ASP A 249 -19.56 9.37 -4.62
CA ASP A 249 -20.65 9.66 -3.68
C ASP A 249 -20.80 8.49 -2.69
N LEU A 250 -19.93 8.50 -1.68
CA LEU A 250 -19.88 7.52 -0.60
C LEU A 250 -21.16 7.55 0.23
N GLY A 251 -21.76 8.72 0.42
CA GLY A 251 -23.00 8.92 1.19
C GLY A 251 -24.19 8.25 0.52
N ALA A 252 -24.46 8.57 -0.74
CA ALA A 252 -25.59 7.96 -1.47
C ALA A 252 -25.44 6.44 -1.60
N LYS A 253 -24.21 5.92 -1.79
CA LYS A 253 -23.96 4.48 -1.83
C LYS A 253 -24.13 3.80 -0.48
N PHE A 254 -23.67 4.43 0.61
CA PHE A 254 -23.84 3.93 1.97
C PHE A 254 -25.32 3.85 2.35
N TRP A 255 -26.09 4.92 2.10
CA TRP A 255 -27.54 4.93 2.31
C TRP A 255 -28.29 3.95 1.42
N LYS A 256 -27.82 3.70 0.19
CA LYS A 256 -28.39 2.67 -0.69
C LYS A 256 -28.02 1.24 -0.26
N LEU A 257 -26.89 1.04 0.42
CA LEU A 257 -26.48 -0.25 0.97
C LEU A 257 -27.28 -0.57 2.24
N ILE A 258 -27.48 0.43 3.11
CA ILE A 258 -28.26 0.30 4.34
C ILE A 258 -29.77 0.26 4.04
N GLY A 259 -30.26 1.10 3.12
CA GLY A 259 -31.67 1.14 2.70
C GLY A 259 -32.13 -0.12 1.96
N LYS A 260 -31.21 -0.97 1.50
CA LYS A 260 -31.54 -2.31 0.96
C LYS A 260 -31.81 -3.37 2.05
N GLY A 261 -31.57 -3.05 3.32
CA GLY A 261 -31.85 -3.92 4.48
C GLY A 261 -33.20 -3.67 5.16
N GLY A 262 -34.00 -2.70 4.69
CA GLY A 262 -35.29 -2.35 5.28
C GLY A 262 -36.37 -2.27 4.22
N ASN A 263 -36.81 -3.41 3.71
CA ASN A 263 -38.12 -3.52 3.07
C ASN A 263 -38.79 -4.79 3.59
N LEU A 264 -39.29 -4.71 4.81
CA LEU A 264 -40.34 -5.58 5.32
C LEU A 264 -41.64 -4.82 5.20
N ASP A 265 -42.60 -5.47 4.57
CA ASP A 265 -43.96 -5.03 4.32
C ASP A 265 -44.58 -4.22 5.46
N THR A 266 -45.21 -3.11 5.10
CA THR A 266 -46.52 -2.79 5.67
C THR A 266 -47.32 -2.09 4.58
N LYS A 267 -48.19 -2.87 3.93
CA LYS A 267 -49.43 -2.38 3.36
C LYS A 267 -50.39 -1.99 4.49
N ASP A 268 -51.41 -1.23 4.10
CA ASP A 268 -52.62 -0.87 4.86
C ASP A 268 -52.41 0.44 5.65
N ASP A 269 -53.15 1.54 5.47
CA ASP A 269 -54.48 1.73 4.88
C ASP A 269 -54.66 3.13 4.27
N GLU A 270 -55.62 3.21 3.35
CA GLU A 270 -56.27 4.41 2.83
C GLU A 270 -56.87 5.26 3.96
N GLU A 271 -56.69 6.58 3.90
CA GLU A 271 -57.82 7.50 4.15
C GLU A 271 -57.60 8.84 3.45
N ASP A 272 -58.55 9.14 2.58
CA ASP A 272 -58.75 10.36 1.80
C ASP A 272 -59.31 11.46 2.72
N THR A 273 -58.78 12.68 2.61
CA THR A 273 -59.55 13.91 2.89
C THR A 273 -58.79 15.15 2.38
N THR A 274 -59.14 15.53 1.15
CA THR A 274 -59.48 16.90 0.71
C THR A 274 -58.89 18.13 1.45
N GLY A 275 -58.10 18.90 0.70
CA GLY A 275 -58.28 20.35 0.51
C GLY A 275 -57.76 21.31 1.58
N GLU A 276 -56.70 22.07 1.26
CA GLU A 276 -56.74 23.55 1.22
C GLU A 276 -55.38 24.12 0.75
N GLU A 277 -55.45 25.02 -0.23
CA GLU A 277 -54.35 25.86 -0.70
C GLU A 277 -54.02 26.95 0.33
N VAL A 278 -52.75 27.13 0.71
CA VAL A 278 -52.24 28.44 1.17
C VAL A 278 -50.78 28.62 0.72
N SER A 279 -50.54 29.70 -0.03
CA SER A 279 -49.24 30.19 -0.46
C SER A 279 -48.39 30.77 0.69
N THR A 280 -47.05 30.69 0.61
CA THR A 280 -46.10 31.83 0.73
C THR A 280 -44.62 31.41 0.76
N GLN A 281 -43.89 31.78 -0.30
CA GLN A 281 -42.49 32.26 -0.43
C GLN A 281 -41.27 31.69 0.35
N PRO A 282 -40.04 31.81 -0.22
CA PRO A 282 -38.89 30.94 0.09
C PRO A 282 -37.96 31.51 1.17
N LYS A 283 -37.42 30.65 2.05
CA LYS A 283 -36.37 31.03 3.02
C LYS A 283 -34.98 30.64 2.51
N ASN A 284 -34.30 31.70 2.06
CA ASN A 284 -32.87 32.01 2.10
C ASN A 284 -31.83 30.90 2.35
N MET A 285 -31.00 30.77 1.33
CA MET A 285 -29.64 30.24 1.27
C MET A 285 -28.69 31.01 2.21
N VAL A 286 -27.87 30.31 3.01
CA VAL A 286 -26.67 30.87 3.64
C VAL A 286 -25.50 29.89 3.41
N PRO A 287 -24.37 30.34 2.85
CA PRO A 287 -23.18 29.51 2.63
C PRO A 287 -22.22 29.59 3.81
N ASN A 288 -21.81 28.44 4.36
CA ASN A 288 -20.70 28.39 5.32
C ASN A 288 -19.40 28.02 4.60
N ALA A 289 -18.58 29.05 4.39
CA ALA A 289 -17.14 28.95 4.21
C ALA A 289 -16.48 29.18 5.58
N VAL A 290 -15.58 28.29 6.02
CA VAL A 290 -14.57 28.54 7.07
C VAL A 290 -13.38 27.62 6.75
N VAL A 291 -12.27 28.20 6.26
CA VAL A 291 -10.94 28.40 6.90
C VAL A 291 -10.20 27.10 7.20
#